data_AF-A0A7J9X7X3-F1
#
_entry.id   AF-A0A7J9X7X3-F1
#
_cell.length_a   1.000
_cell.length_b   1.000
_cell.length_c   1.000
_cell.angle_alpha   90.00
_cell.angle_beta   90.00
_cell.angle_gamma   90.00
#
_symmetry.space_group_name_H-M   'P 1'
#
loop_
_entity.id
_entity.type
_entity.pdbx_description
1 polymer ?
#
loop_
_entity_poly.entity_id
_entity_poly.type
_entity_poly.pdbx_seq_one_letter_code
_entity_poly.pdbx_strand_id
1 'polypeptide(L)'
;MSGSPNVPEIEAAKLPDDAVLLDVREPDEWVAGHAPNAVHVPLGELAGRLGEVPATAGGEQLYIVCRSGGRSAQAAAALGQAGYPAVNVTGGMTAWALAGKPMASETGQPPEVA
;
A
#
# COMPACT_ATOMS: atom_id res chain seq x y z
N MET A 1 9.62 10.73 -24.68
CA MET A 1 9.23 9.31 -24.49
C MET A 1 9.56 8.94 -23.04
N SER A 2 8.79 9.42 -22.06
CA SER A 2 8.98 8.99 -20.66
C SER A 2 8.39 7.60 -20.52
N GLY A 3 9.24 6.58 -20.65
CA GLY A 3 8.88 5.23 -20.25
C GLY A 3 8.74 5.23 -18.73
N SER A 4 7.55 5.52 -18.23
CA SER A 4 7.22 5.12 -16.86
C SER A 4 7.42 3.60 -16.79
N PRO A 5 8.16 3.08 -15.81
CA PRO A 5 8.19 1.63 -15.62
C PRO A 5 6.73 1.17 -15.52
N ASN A 6 6.36 0.14 -16.28
CA ASN A 6 5.05 -0.49 -16.17
C ASN A 6 4.99 -1.15 -14.78
N VAL A 7 4.58 -0.38 -13.78
CA VAL A 7 4.30 -0.88 -12.44
C VAL A 7 2.98 -1.66 -12.55
N PRO A 8 2.94 -2.93 -12.13
CA PRO A 8 1.68 -3.64 -12.04
C PRO A 8 0.69 -2.87 -11.15
N GLU A 9 -0.56 -2.76 -11.59
CA GLU A 9 -1.59 -2.04 -10.85
C GLU A 9 -2.84 -2.90 -10.63
N ILE A 10 -3.52 -2.65 -9.52
CA ILE A 10 -4.81 -3.28 -9.19
C ILE A 10 -5.75 -2.27 -8.54
N GLU A 11 -7.04 -2.35 -8.86
CA GLU A 11 -8.07 -1.55 -8.19
C GLU A 11 -8.30 -2.05 -6.75
N ALA A 12 -8.45 -1.13 -5.80
CA ALA A 12 -8.72 -1.46 -4.39
C ALA A 12 -9.89 -2.46 -4.22
N ALA A 13 -10.95 -2.33 -5.01
CA ALA A 13 -12.11 -3.22 -4.96
C ALA A 13 -11.85 -4.67 -5.39
N LYS A 14 -10.77 -4.92 -6.15
CA LYS A 14 -10.41 -6.24 -6.68
C LYS A 14 -9.38 -6.97 -5.81
N LEU A 15 -8.89 -6.35 -4.74
CA LEU A 15 -7.98 -7.02 -3.82
C LEU A 15 -8.72 -8.13 -3.06
N PRO A 16 -8.08 -9.30 -2.88
CA PRO A 16 -8.48 -10.29 -1.89
C PRO A 16 -8.64 -9.66 -0.51
N ASP A 17 -9.53 -10.21 0.32
CA ASP A 17 -9.78 -9.67 1.66
C ASP A 17 -8.64 -9.99 2.65
N ASP A 18 -7.85 -11.01 2.34
CA ASP A 18 -6.63 -11.42 3.05
C ASP A 18 -5.34 -10.88 2.40
N ALA A 19 -5.47 -9.98 1.41
CA ALA A 19 -4.33 -9.38 0.73
C ALA A 19 -3.42 -8.63 1.71
N VAL A 20 -2.12 -8.93 1.63
CA VAL A 20 -1.11 -8.23 2.42
C VAL A 20 -0.83 -6.87 1.78
N LEU A 21 -1.08 -5.81 2.53
CA LEU A 21 -0.90 -4.43 2.10
C LEU A 21 0.31 -3.80 2.78
N LEU A 22 1.10 -3.05 2.02
CA LEU A 22 2.14 -2.16 2.53
C LEU A 22 1.62 -0.73 2.40
N ASP A 23 1.37 -0.09 3.52
CA ASP A 23 0.99 1.32 3.57
C ASP A 23 2.25 2.18 3.66
N VAL A 24 2.48 3.00 2.63
CA VAL A 24 3.66 3.88 2.52
C VAL A 24 3.34 5.34 2.84
N ARG A 25 2.19 5.61 3.46
CA ARG A 25 1.79 6.95 3.93
C ARG A 25 2.57 7.38 5.16
N GLU A 26 2.39 8.64 5.55
CA GLU A 26 2.97 9.17 6.78
C GLU A 26 2.27 8.60 8.03
N PRO A 27 2.93 8.62 9.21
CA PRO A 27 2.38 8.04 10.44
C PRO A 27 1.04 8.62 10.88
N ASP A 28 0.80 9.91 10.67
CA ASP A 28 -0.48 10.56 10.99
C ASP A 28 -1.62 10.03 10.10
N GLU A 29 -1.36 9.81 8.81
CA GLU A 29 -2.32 9.22 7.88
C GLU A 29 -2.66 7.76 8.24
N TRP A 30 -1.66 7.01 8.71
CA TRP A 30 -1.84 5.64 9.20
C TRP A 30 -2.71 5.58 10.45
N VAL A 31 -2.42 6.44 11.42
CA VAL A 31 -3.13 6.52 12.71
C VAL A 31 -4.60 6.91 12.50
N ALA A 32 -4.88 7.83 11.57
CA ALA A 32 -6.24 8.24 11.23
C ALA A 32 -7.09 7.08 10.71
N GLY A 33 -6.56 6.30 9.77
CA GLY A 33 -7.24 5.12 9.27
C GLY A 33 -6.48 4.38 8.17
N HIS A 34 -6.41 3.06 8.28
CA HIS A 34 -5.66 2.18 7.37
C HIS A 34 -6.39 0.84 7.16
N ALA A 35 -5.89 -0.01 6.26
CA ALA A 35 -6.45 -1.34 6.05
C ALA A 35 -6.05 -2.31 7.19
N PRO A 36 -6.96 -3.11 7.78
CA PRO A 36 -6.72 -3.82 9.05
C PRO A 36 -5.54 -4.80 9.10
N ASN A 37 -5.08 -5.29 7.94
CA ASN A 37 -3.95 -6.22 7.83
C ASN A 37 -2.74 -5.59 7.12
N ALA A 38 -2.73 -4.27 6.98
CA ALA A 38 -1.61 -3.59 6.36
C ALA A 38 -0.39 -3.54 7.29
N VAL A 39 0.79 -3.47 6.70
CA VAL A 39 2.04 -3.14 7.36
C VAL A 39 2.41 -1.71 7.01
N HIS A 40 2.75 -0.91 8.02
CA HIS A 40 3.09 0.50 7.82
C HIS A 40 4.60 0.71 7.70
N VAL A 41 5.04 1.17 6.53
CA VAL A 41 6.42 1.58 6.28
C VAL A 41 6.41 2.84 5.42
N PRO A 42 6.61 4.05 5.99
CA PRO A 42 6.61 5.29 5.22
C PRO A 42 7.57 5.24 4.03
N LEU A 43 7.18 5.85 2.90
CA LEU A 43 7.98 5.84 1.67
C LEU A 43 9.43 6.30 1.90
N GLY A 44 9.63 7.33 2.74
CA GLY A 44 10.96 7.87 3.05
C GLY A 44 11.86 6.90 3.83
N GLU A 45 11.28 5.94 4.54
CA GLU A 45 11.99 4.96 5.36
C GLU A 45 12.10 3.58 4.68
N LEU A 46 11.32 3.35 3.63
CA LEU A 46 11.19 2.06 2.95
C LEU A 46 12.53 1.42 2.57
N ALA A 47 13.47 2.22 2.05
CA ALA A 47 14.79 1.72 1.65
C ALA A 47 15.62 1.18 2.83
N GLY A 48 15.45 1.75 4.03
CA GLY A 48 16.14 1.30 5.25
C GLY A 48 15.39 0.20 6.00
N ARG A 49 14.09 0.07 5.77
CA ARG A 49 13.18 -0.86 6.46
C ARG A 49 12.69 -2.00 5.56
N LEU A 50 13.46 -2.36 4.52
CA LEU A 50 13.12 -3.47 3.62
C LEU A 50 12.92 -4.82 4.34
N GLY A 51 13.54 -5.00 5.51
CA GLY A 51 13.34 -6.20 6.34
C GLY A 51 11.96 -6.28 7.01
N GLU A 52 11.23 -5.18 7.08
CA GLU A 52 9.85 -5.11 7.60
C GLU A 52 8.80 -5.26 6.50
N VAL A 53 9.22 -5.15 5.24
CA VAL A 53 8.35 -5.42 4.10
C VAL A 53 7.94 -6.90 4.17
N PRO A 54 6.63 -7.19 4.14
CA PRO A 54 6.13 -8.56 4.20
C PRO A 54 6.83 -9.43 3.15
N ALA A 55 7.48 -10.50 3.61
CA ALA A 55 8.03 -11.48 2.70
C ALA A 55 6.87 -12.21 2.01
N THR A 56 6.71 -11.98 0.71
CA THR A 56 5.76 -12.72 -0.10
C THR A 56 6.29 -14.14 -0.28
N ALA A 57 5.82 -15.08 0.53
CA ALA A 57 6.22 -16.47 0.40
C ALA A 57 5.59 -17.07 -0.86
N GLY A 58 6.38 -17.71 -1.73
CA GLY A 58 5.84 -18.56 -2.80
C GLY A 58 5.15 -17.85 -3.98
N GLY A 59 5.38 -16.55 -4.21
CA GLY A 59 4.87 -15.84 -5.39
C GLY A 59 3.60 -15.01 -5.17
N GLU A 60 3.21 -14.79 -3.91
CA GLU A 60 2.17 -13.83 -3.56
C GLU A 60 2.55 -12.41 -3.97
N GLN A 61 1.58 -11.58 -4.33
CA GLN A 61 1.82 -10.20 -4.74
C GLN A 61 1.86 -9.29 -3.51
N LEU A 62 2.82 -8.36 -3.47
CA LEU A 62 2.90 -7.33 -2.44
C LEU A 62 2.11 -6.11 -2.89
N TYR A 63 0.95 -5.87 -2.29
CA TYR A 63 0.13 -4.73 -2.65
C TYR A 63 0.58 -3.50 -1.87
N ILE A 64 0.82 -2.40 -2.56
CA ILE A 64 1.31 -1.16 -1.94
C ILE A 64 0.27 -0.09 -2.11
N VAL A 65 -0.08 0.55 -1.00
CA VAL A 65 -1.12 1.56 -0.94
C VAL A 65 -0.54 2.87 -0.40
N CYS A 66 -1.02 3.98 -0.93
CA CYS A 66 -0.84 5.29 -0.32
C CYS A 66 -2.19 6.00 -0.27
N ARG A 67 -2.22 7.32 -0.13
CA ARG A 67 -3.49 8.07 -0.13
C ARG A 67 -4.27 7.91 -1.44
N SER A 68 -3.61 8.13 -2.58
CA SER A 68 -4.26 8.24 -3.91
C SER A 68 -3.63 7.40 -5.03
N GLY A 69 -2.57 6.65 -4.76
CA GLY A 69 -1.87 5.80 -5.75
C GLY A 69 -0.53 6.33 -6.26
N GLY A 70 -0.18 7.60 -6.00
CA GLY A 70 1.07 8.22 -6.52
C GLY A 70 2.34 7.75 -5.81
N ARG A 71 2.39 7.90 -4.47
CA ARG A 71 3.53 7.43 -3.64
C ARG A 71 3.73 5.91 -3.71
N SER A 72 2.63 5.16 -3.75
CA SER A 72 2.65 3.70 -3.84
C SER A 72 3.16 3.21 -5.19
N ALA A 73 2.88 3.91 -6.30
CA ALA A 73 3.48 3.58 -7.60
C ALA A 73 5.01 3.70 -7.57
N GLN A 74 5.55 4.73 -6.91
CA GLN A 74 7.00 4.92 -6.76
C GLN A 74 7.62 3.81 -5.89
N ALA A 75 6.99 3.49 -4.75
CA ALA A 75 7.40 2.38 -3.89
C ALA A 75 7.38 1.05 -4.65
N ALA A 76 6.31 0.78 -5.40
CA ALA A 76 6.15 -0.44 -6.17
C ALA A 76 7.21 -0.57 -7.28
N ALA A 77 7.53 0.52 -7.97
CA ALA A 77 8.62 0.53 -8.95
C ALA A 77 9.97 0.21 -8.29
N ALA A 78 10.27 0.82 -7.14
CA ALA A 78 11.52 0.61 -6.42
C ALA A 78 11.64 -0.82 -5.87
N LEU A 79 10.57 -1.33 -5.26
CA LEU A 79 10.51 -2.70 -4.73
C LEU A 79 10.55 -3.74 -5.85
N GLY A 80 9.90 -3.47 -6.99
CA GLY A 80 10.00 -4.28 -8.19
C GLY A 80 11.43 -4.41 -8.70
N GLN A 81 12.20 -3.31 -8.69
CA GLN A 81 13.63 -3.33 -9.03
C GLN A 81 14.47 -4.12 -8.00
N ALA A 82 14.05 -4.15 -6.75
CA ALA A 82 14.67 -4.96 -5.69
C ALA A 82 14.24 -6.44 -5.71
N GLY A 83 13.39 -6.85 -6.67
CA GLY A 83 12.96 -8.23 -6.86
C GLY A 83 11.68 -8.63 -6.13
N TYR A 84 10.96 -7.67 -5.55
CA TYR A 84 9.66 -7.93 -4.92
C TYR A 84 8.54 -7.91 -5.98
N PRO A 85 7.54 -8.81 -5.90
CA PRO A 85 6.36 -8.81 -6.78
C PRO A 85 5.37 -7.70 -6.38
N ALA A 86 5.83 -6.45 -6.43
CA ALA A 86 5.12 -5.28 -5.95
C ALA A 86 4.06 -4.80 -6.94
N VAL A 87 2.85 -4.51 -6.43
CA VAL A 87 1.69 -4.07 -7.19
C VAL A 87 1.14 -2.80 -6.55
N ASN A 88 0.96 -1.75 -7.35
CA ASN A 88 0.35 -0.51 -6.91
C ASN A 88 -1.17 -0.66 -6.77
N VAL A 89 -1.73 -0.22 -5.64
CA VAL A 89 -3.18 -0.09 -5.48
C VAL A 89 -3.64 1.24 -6.08
N THR A 90 -4.29 1.18 -7.24
CA THR A 90 -4.78 2.37 -7.96
C THR A 90 -5.84 3.09 -7.13
N GLY A 91 -5.70 4.41 -7.01
CA GLY A 91 -6.59 5.24 -6.21
C GLY A 91 -6.34 5.18 -4.70
N GLY A 92 -5.40 4.34 -4.25
CA GLY A 92 -4.94 4.29 -2.86
C GLY A 92 -6.04 4.01 -1.83
N MET A 93 -5.85 4.51 -0.61
CA MET A 93 -6.80 4.41 0.49
C MET A 93 -8.10 5.16 0.20
N THR A 94 -8.09 6.22 -0.62
CA THR A 94 -9.34 6.87 -1.05
C THR A 94 -10.23 5.88 -1.82
N ALA A 95 -9.67 5.13 -2.78
CA ALA A 95 -10.43 4.11 -3.51
C ALA A 95 -10.81 2.92 -2.61
N TRP A 96 -9.96 2.55 -1.66
CA TRP A 96 -10.27 1.53 -0.65
C TRP A 96 -11.51 1.89 0.18
N ALA A 97 -11.56 3.11 0.71
CA ALA A 97 -12.69 3.61 1.48
C ALA A 97 -13.96 3.70 0.62
N LEU A 98 -13.85 4.20 -0.62
CA LEU A 98 -14.98 4.26 -1.56
C LEU A 98 -15.51 2.88 -1.95
N ALA A 99 -14.64 1.86 -1.99
CA ALA A 99 -15.05 0.47 -2.21
C ALA A 99 -15.77 -0.16 -1.00
N GLY A 100 -15.88 0.57 0.12
CA GLY A 100 -16.52 0.07 1.35
C GLY A 100 -15.72 -1.06 2.03
N LYS A 101 -14.42 -1.17 1.74
CA LYS A 101 -13.55 -2.16 2.37
C LYS A 101 -13.30 -1.80 3.84
N PRO A 102 -13.07 -2.80 4.72
CA PRO A 102 -12.86 -2.55 6.14
C PRO A 102 -11.62 -1.69 6.37
N MET A 103 -11.69 -0.82 7.38
CA MET A 103 -10.58 0.03 7.83
C MET A 103 -10.45 -0.06 9.35
N ALA A 104 -9.24 0.14 9.85
CA ALA A 104 -8.89 0.23 11.26
C ALA A 104 -8.29 1.61 11.56
N SER A 105 -8.40 2.06 12.80
CA SER A 105 -7.81 3.32 13.30
C SER A 105 -7.16 3.07 14.65
N GLU A 106 -6.02 3.72 14.89
CA GLU A 106 -5.31 3.65 16.17
C GLU A 106 -5.85 4.66 17.20
N THR A 107 -6.75 5.55 16.78
CA THR A 107 -7.30 6.62 17.63
C THR A 107 -8.56 6.21 18.40
N GLY A 108 -9.14 5.06 18.09
CA GLY A 108 -10.47 4.64 18.57
C GLY A 108 -11.64 5.45 17.98
N GLN A 109 -11.38 6.36 17.04
CA GLN A 109 -12.41 7.04 16.23
C GLN A 109 -12.74 6.21 14.98
N PRO A 110 -13.87 6.50 14.30
CA PRO A 110 -14.15 5.92 12.99
C PRO A 110 -12.97 6.16 12.04
N PRO A 111 -12.48 5.12 11.34
CA PRO A 111 -11.31 5.25 10.50
C PRO A 111 -11.60 6.14 9.29
N GLU A 112 -10.66 7.04 8.99
CA GLU A 112 -10.77 7.96 7.86
C GLU A 112 -9.48 8.00 7.03
N VAL A 113 -9.62 8.43 5.77
CA VAL A 113 -8.48 8.65 4.88
C VAL A 113 -8.07 10.12 5.01
N ALA A 114 -7.08 10.40 5.86
CA ALA A 114 -6.45 11.72 5.95
C ALA A 114 -5.75 12.08 4.63
#